data_AF-A0A1I6RSH3-F1
#
_entry.id   AF-A0A1I6RSH3-F1
#
_cell.length_a   1.000
_cell.length_b   1.000
_cell.length_c   1.000
_cell.angle_alpha   90.00
_cell.angle_beta   90.00
_cell.angle_gamma   90.00
#
_symmetry.space_group_name_H-M   'P 1'
#
loop_
_entity.id
_entity.type
_entity.pdbx_description
1 polymer ?
#
loop_
_entity_poly.entity_id
_entity_poly.type
_entity_poly.pdbx_seq_one_letter_code
_entity_poly.pdbx_strand_id
1 'polypeptide(L)' 'MVIHRCVRCDELTSNPICTDDNQLILMRMAVRPLAQPPFPLEAFGDL' A
#
# COMPACT_ATOMS: atom_id res chain seq x y z
N MET A 1 3.83 -0.26 11.67
CA MET A 1 3.36 1.02 11.09
C MET A 1 2.98 0.77 9.65
N VAL A 2 1.88 1.35 9.18
CA VAL A 2 1.40 1.23 7.78
C VAL A 2 1.40 2.60 7.13
N ILE A 3 2.07 2.72 5.99
CA ILE A 3 2.03 3.92 5.14
C ILE A 3 0.88 3.75 4.16
N HIS A 4 0.05 4.77 3.99
CA HIS A 4 -1.08 4.75 3.07
C HIS A 4 -1.27 6.11 2.41
N ARG A 5 -1.88 6.09 1.22
CA ARG A 5 -2.32 7.30 0.50
C ARG A 5 -3.84 7.44 0.60
N CYS A 6 -4.32 8.58 1.05
CA CYS A 6 -5.76 8.86 1.11
C CYS A 6 -6.34 9.01 -0.30
N VAL A 7 -7.39 8.25 -0.64
CA VAL A 7 -8.04 8.33 -1.96
C VAL A 7 -8.91 9.58 -2.16
N ARG A 8 -9.06 10.42 -1.13
CA ARG A 8 -9.84 11.67 -1.20
C ARG A 8 -8.99 12.93 -1.37
N CYS A 9 -7.82 12.98 -0.71
CA CYS A 9 -6.94 14.16 -0.70
C CYS A 9 -5.50 13.86 -1.15
N ASP A 10 -5.18 12.61 -1.50
CA ASP A 10 -3.85 12.13 -1.92
C ASP A 10 -2.72 12.29 -0.90
N GLU A 11 -3.04 12.66 0.34
CA GLU A 11 -2.06 12.77 1.42
C GLU A 11 -1.47 11.40 1.77
N LEU A 12 -0.15 11.39 1.99
CA LEU A 12 0.60 10.25 2.48
C LEU A 12 0.72 10.35 3.99
N THR A 13 0.12 9.39 4.68
CA THR A 13 0.13 9.33 6.14
C THR A 13 0.62 7.98 6.59
N SER A 14 1.09 7.93 7.83
CA SER A 14 1.65 6.73 8.42
C SER A 14 1.06 6.51 9.79
N ASN A 15 0.49 5.31 10.00
CA ASN A 15 -0.25 4.99 11.22
C ASN A 15 0.46 3.86 11.98
N PRO A 16 0.59 3.94 13.31
CA PRO A 16 1.06 2.82 14.11
C PRO A 16 0.08 1.64 13.98
N ILE A 17 0.60 0.42 14.20
CA ILE A 17 -0.21 -0.79 14.25
C ILE A 17 -0.52 -1.05 15.72
N CYS A 18 -1.80 -1.21 16.05
CA CYS A 18 -2.26 -1.56 17.39
C CYS A 18 -2.26 -3.08 17.58
N THR A 19 -2.30 -3.53 18.84
CA THR A 19 -2.26 -4.96 19.18
C THR A 19 -3.50 -5.73 18.70
N ASP A 20 -4.63 -5.04 18.60
CA ASP A 20 -5.94 -5.58 18.17
C ASP A 20 -6.17 -5.53 16.65
N ASP A 21 -5.24 -4.94 15.89
CA ASP A 21 -5.34 -4.90 14.44
C ASP A 21 -5.18 -6.29 13.81
N ASN A 22 -6.00 -6.56 12.79
CA ASN A 22 -5.87 -7.78 12.00
C ASN A 22 -4.69 -7.70 11.03
N GLN A 23 -3.60 -8.40 11.36
CA GLN A 23 -2.36 -8.42 10.57
C GLN A 23 -2.56 -8.86 9.11
N LEU A 24 -3.47 -9.79 8.84
CA LEU A 24 -3.72 -10.28 7.47
C LEU A 24 -4.36 -9.19 6.60
N ILE A 25 -5.27 -8.41 7.17
CA ILE A 25 -5.92 -7.30 6.47
C ILE A 25 -4.92 -6.16 6.23
N LEU A 26 -4.10 -5.82 7.24
CA LEU A 26 -3.04 -4.83 7.11
C LEU A 26 -2.06 -5.20 5.99
N MET A 27 -1.61 -6.45 5.96
CA MET A 27 -0.69 -6.93 4.91
C MET A 27 -1.33 -6.85 3.54
N ARG A 28 -2.59 -7.27 3.40
CA ARG A 28 -3.35 -7.17 2.13
C ARG A 28 -3.42 -5.73 1.62
N MET A 29 -3.64 -4.75 2.51
CA MET A 29 -3.65 -3.34 2.15
C MET A 29 -2.26 -2.87 1.71
N ALA A 30 -1.22 -3.24 2.46
CA ALA A 30 0.16 -2.85 2.18
C ALA A 30 0.67 -3.39 0.83
N VAL A 31 0.29 -4.61 0.43
CA VAL A 31 0.72 -5.21 -0.85
C VAL A 31 -0.12 -4.80 -2.05
N ARG A 32 -1.26 -4.11 -1.85
CA ARG A 32 -2.17 -3.74 -2.94
C ARG A 32 -1.47 -2.95 -4.07
N PRO A 33 -0.58 -1.97 -3.79
CA PRO A 33 0.14 -1.25 -4.84
C PRO A 33 1.08 -2.14 -5.66
N LEU A 34 1.56 -3.26 -5.10
CA LEU A 34 2.43 -4.20 -5.82
C LEU A 34 1.63 -5.07 -6.80
N ALA A 35 0.41 -5.46 -6.40
CA ALA A 35 -0.49 -6.22 -7.26
C ALA A 35 -1.23 -5.34 -8.29
N GLN A 36 -1.40 -4.05 -7.98
CA GLN A 36 -2.11 -3.06 -8.81
C GLN A 36 -1.27 -1.78 -8.88
N PRO A 37 -0.14 -1.82 -9.61
CA PRO A 37 0.77 -0.69 -9.73
C PRO A 37 0.07 0.48 -10.44
N PRO A 38 0.34 1.74 -10.03
CA PRO A 38 -0.23 2.92 -10.67
C PRO A 38 0.41 3.25 -12.04
N PHE A 39 1.29 2.38 -12.53
CA PHE A 39 1.99 2.47 -13.79
C PHE A 39 2.23 1.05 -14.34
N PRO A 40 2.36 0.87 -15.66
CA PRO A 40 2.64 -0.43 -16.25
C PRO A 40 4.02 -0.93 -15.79
N LEU A 41 4.06 -2.11 -15.16
CA LEU A 41 5.31 -2.72 -14.71
C LEU A 41 6.07 -3.40 -15.85
N GLU A 42 5.37 -3.74 -16.93
CA GLU A 42 5.92 -4.36 -18.14
C GLU A 42 7.04 -3.50 -18.73
N ALA A 43 6.94 -2.17 -18.60
CA ALA A 43 7.93 -1.21 -19.07
C ALA A 43 9.30 -1.30 -18.34
N PHE A 44 9.37 -1.98 -17.19
CA PHE A 44 10.61 -2.16 -16.41
C PHE A 44 11.25 -3.55 -16.59
N GLY A 45 10.62 -4.46 -17.34
CA GLY A 45 11.13 -5.81 -17.56
C GLY A 45 12.30 -5.91 -18.56
N ASP A 46 12.54 -4.85 -19.32
CA ASP A 46 13.60 -4.76 -20.35
C ASP A 46 14.86 -4.01 -19.87
N LEU A 47 14.97 -3.71 -18.56
CA LEU A 47 16.16 -3.14 -17.90
C LEU A 47 17.08 -4.25 -17.35
#